data_AF-A0AAU9SRU4-F1
#
_entry.id   AF-A0AAU9SRU4-F1
#
_cell.length_a   1.000
_cell.length_b   1.000
_cell.length_c   1.000
_cell.angle_alpha   90.00
_cell.angle_beta   90.00
_cell.angle_gamma   90.00
#
_symmetry.space_group_name_H-M   'P 1'
#
loop_
_entity.id
_entity.type
_entity.pdbx_description
1 polymer ?
#
loop_
_entity_poly.entity_id
_entity_poly.type
_entity_poly.pdbx_seq_one_letter_code
_entity_poly.pdbx_strand_id
1 'polypeptide(L)'
;MSGLHRSSSSSKNIGNCLPSKELLDDLCSMLTVFNSCDVLRPYVANIDDIFKDFTSYKCRVPVTGAIILDETYERCLLVKGWKGSSWSFPRGKKSKDEEDYACAIREVLEETGFDVSKLLKKEEYIEFTFRQQRVRLYIVAGVTDDTVFAPLTKKEISEIAWHRLDHLHPASNEVITHGAAGLKLYMVAPFLSKLKSWISKHPAPVARRPDKPVKALSVWNAKTSSGGGNGTATTESYNKKPEPDQPRDIGPGNSLRSFKFNTSAILQAMESGFSA
;
A
#
# COMPACT_ATOMS: atom_id res chain seq x y z
N MET A 1 10.52 60.33 30.76
CA MET A 1 10.31 59.97 29.34
C MET A 1 10.94 58.61 29.10
N SER A 2 10.16 57.55 29.25
CA SER A 2 10.58 56.15 29.14
C SER A 2 9.97 55.55 27.86
N GLY A 3 10.82 54.99 27.00
CA GLY A 3 10.45 54.44 25.70
C GLY A 3 9.70 53.11 25.82
N LEU A 4 8.63 52.99 25.03
CA LEU A 4 7.84 51.76 24.85
C LEU A 4 8.61 50.77 23.96
N HIS A 5 8.99 49.63 24.53
CA HIS A 5 9.47 48.47 23.77
C HIS A 5 8.28 47.56 23.46
N ARG A 6 7.85 47.51 22.20
CA ARG A 6 6.79 46.63 21.71
C ARG A 6 7.42 45.29 21.31
N SER A 7 7.26 44.25 22.13
CA SER A 7 7.65 42.88 21.78
C SER A 7 6.67 42.29 20.77
N SER A 8 7.13 42.01 19.55
CA SER A 8 6.37 41.29 18.54
C SER A 8 6.39 39.79 18.84
N SER A 9 5.23 39.23 19.14
CA SER A 9 5.02 37.77 19.18
C SER A 9 4.99 37.24 17.75
N SER A 10 6.02 36.49 17.35
CA SER A 10 6.06 35.75 16.09
C SER A 10 4.98 34.67 16.08
N SER A 11 3.95 34.87 15.24
CA SER A 11 2.98 33.83 14.90
C SER A 11 3.70 32.64 14.28
N LYS A 12 3.59 31.47 14.92
CA LYS A 12 4.01 30.18 14.36
C LYS A 12 3.19 29.94 13.09
N ASN A 13 3.88 29.93 11.95
CA ASN A 13 3.32 29.52 10.67
C ASN A 13 3.00 28.02 10.74
N ILE A 14 1.75 27.70 11.11
CA ILE A 14 1.18 26.37 10.91
C ILE A 14 0.96 26.27 9.41
N GLY A 15 1.80 25.50 8.73
CA GLY A 15 1.68 25.28 7.29
C GLY A 15 0.30 24.71 6.97
N ASN A 16 -0.59 25.58 6.50
CA ASN A 16 -1.87 25.22 5.93
C ASN A 16 -1.62 24.35 4.70
N CYS A 17 -1.74 23.04 4.89
CA CYS A 17 -1.97 22.13 3.79
C CYS A 17 -3.41 22.39 3.34
N LEU A 18 -3.58 23.14 2.24
CA LEU A 18 -4.87 23.17 1.53
C LEU A 18 -5.33 21.72 1.34
N PRO A 19 -6.61 21.38 1.63
CA PRO A 19 -7.06 20.00 1.55
C PRO A 19 -6.84 19.50 0.12
N SER A 20 -6.13 18.38 -0.02
CA SER A 20 -6.02 17.71 -1.31
C SER A 20 -7.42 17.38 -1.82
N LYS A 21 -7.63 17.29 -3.14
CA LYS A 21 -8.94 16.92 -3.72
C LYS A 21 -9.53 15.64 -3.07
N GLU A 22 -8.66 14.72 -2.68
CA GLU A 22 -9.02 13.49 -1.95
C GLU A 22 -9.67 13.77 -0.59
N LEU A 23 -9.19 14.77 0.16
CA LEU A 23 -9.76 15.13 1.46
C LEU A 23 -11.19 15.69 1.30
N LEU A 24 -11.44 16.41 0.20
CA LEU A 24 -12.76 16.95 -0.13
C LEU A 24 -13.72 15.82 -0.56
N ASP A 25 -13.26 14.87 -1.35
CA ASP A 25 -14.05 13.70 -1.76
C ASP A 25 -14.43 12.83 -0.55
N ASP A 26 -13.50 12.64 0.40
CA ASP A 26 -13.74 11.91 1.65
C ASP A 26 -14.77 12.65 2.54
N LEU A 27 -14.66 13.97 2.68
CA LEU A 27 -15.61 14.80 3.44
C LEU A 27 -17.02 14.78 2.82
N CYS A 28 -17.12 14.90 1.49
CA CYS A 28 -18.40 14.79 0.77
C CYS A 28 -19.04 13.40 0.94
N SER A 29 -18.23 12.34 0.93
CA SER A 29 -18.69 10.97 1.15
C SER A 29 -19.22 10.80 2.58
N MET A 30 -18.49 11.33 3.57
CA MET A 30 -18.93 11.38 4.98
C MET A 30 -20.26 12.11 5.14
N LEU A 31 -20.41 13.27 4.51
CA LEU A 31 -21.65 14.07 4.56
C LEU A 31 -22.84 13.29 3.99
N THR A 32 -22.63 12.56 2.90
CA THR A 32 -23.67 11.72 2.30
C THR A 32 -24.11 10.60 3.24
N VAL A 33 -23.15 9.91 3.88
CA VAL A 33 -23.43 8.85 4.85
C VAL A 33 -24.18 9.40 6.07
N PHE A 34 -23.76 10.55 6.61
CA PHE A 34 -24.38 11.14 7.79
C PHE A 34 -25.81 11.59 7.54
N ASN A 35 -26.09 12.17 6.36
CA ASN A 35 -27.46 12.56 6.00
C ASN A 35 -28.39 11.35 5.77
N SER A 36 -27.82 10.21 5.37
CA SER A 36 -28.57 9.00 5.02
C SER A 36 -28.82 8.07 6.21
N CYS A 37 -28.24 8.36 7.38
CA CYS A 37 -28.36 7.55 8.59
C CYS A 37 -28.96 8.38 9.72
N ASP A 38 -30.15 7.99 10.20
CA ASP A 38 -30.88 8.75 11.23
C ASP A 38 -30.10 8.89 12.54
N VAL A 39 -29.26 7.90 12.88
CA VAL A 39 -28.38 7.92 14.06
C VAL A 39 -27.24 8.95 13.89
N LEU A 40 -26.74 9.14 12.66
CA LEU A 40 -25.61 10.03 12.38
C LEU A 40 -26.04 11.44 11.98
N ARG A 41 -27.28 11.63 11.51
CA ARG A 41 -27.84 12.92 11.09
C ARG A 41 -27.69 14.05 12.14
N PRO A 42 -27.86 13.82 13.45
CA PRO A 42 -27.67 14.88 14.46
C PRO A 42 -26.25 15.48 14.47
N TYR A 43 -25.25 14.76 13.97
CA TYR A 43 -23.86 15.19 13.97
C TYR A 43 -23.46 15.98 12.71
N VAL A 44 -24.34 16.11 11.71
CA VAL A 44 -24.07 16.83 10.45
C VAL A 44 -23.64 18.27 10.70
N ALA A 45 -24.22 18.94 11.70
CA ALA A 45 -23.87 20.32 12.05
C ALA A 45 -22.40 20.49 12.47
N ASN A 46 -21.76 19.40 12.93
CA ASN A 46 -20.37 19.39 13.41
C ASN A 46 -19.45 18.59 12.48
N ILE A 47 -19.85 18.33 11.24
CA ILE A 47 -19.15 17.39 10.36
C ILE A 47 -17.72 17.82 10.05
N ASP A 48 -17.48 19.12 9.89
CA ASP A 48 -16.14 19.65 9.61
C ASP A 48 -15.18 19.38 10.77
N ASP A 49 -15.64 19.59 12.01
CA ASP A 49 -14.85 19.32 13.22
C ASP A 49 -14.62 17.82 13.40
N ILE A 50 -15.65 16.99 13.22
CA ILE A 50 -15.54 15.52 13.27
C ILE A 50 -14.54 15.04 12.22
N PHE A 51 -14.62 15.55 10.99
CA PHE A 51 -13.72 15.17 9.91
C PHE A 51 -12.28 15.61 10.16
N LYS A 52 -12.10 16.82 10.69
CA LYS A 52 -10.80 17.36 11.09
C LYS A 52 -10.17 16.52 12.20
N ASP A 53 -10.93 16.20 13.23
CA ASP A 53 -10.46 15.38 14.35
C ASP A 53 -10.14 13.95 13.89
N PHE A 54 -11.02 13.36 13.06
CA PHE A 54 -10.78 12.05 12.45
C PHE A 54 -9.52 12.04 11.59
N THR A 55 -9.31 13.07 10.76
CA THR A 55 -8.12 13.18 9.90
C THR A 55 -6.85 13.35 10.73
N SER A 56 -6.91 14.20 11.77
CA SER A 56 -5.81 14.40 12.72
C SER A 56 -5.42 13.10 13.42
N TYR A 57 -6.41 12.35 13.92
CA TYR A 57 -6.22 11.02 14.50
C TYR A 57 -5.63 10.05 13.47
N LYS A 58 -6.26 9.94 12.30
CA LYS A 58 -5.88 9.04 11.20
C LYS A 58 -4.44 9.24 10.75
N CYS A 59 -3.92 10.47 10.80
CA CYS A 59 -2.52 10.79 10.46
C CYS A 59 -1.52 10.36 11.54
N ARG A 60 -1.94 10.14 12.78
CA ARG A 60 -1.07 9.73 13.90
C ARG A 60 -1.04 8.22 14.13
N VAL A 61 -2.00 7.48 13.56
CA VAL A 61 -2.04 6.02 13.66
C VAL A 61 -0.69 5.44 13.19
N PRO A 62 -0.02 4.63 14.02
CA PRO A 62 1.24 3.98 13.65
C PRO A 62 1.08 3.16 12.38
N VAL A 63 2.12 3.21 11.55
CA VAL A 63 2.19 2.45 10.29
C VAL A 63 3.27 1.40 10.43
N THR A 64 2.95 0.17 10.05
CA THR A 64 3.90 -0.93 10.04
C THR A 64 3.88 -1.66 8.70
N GLY A 65 5.00 -2.29 8.35
CA GLY A 65 5.17 -2.99 7.08
C GLY A 65 6.54 -3.66 6.99
N ALA A 66 7.00 -3.92 5.77
CA ALA A 66 8.28 -4.60 5.56
C ALA A 66 9.12 -4.00 4.43
N ILE A 67 10.44 -4.06 4.61
CA ILE A 67 11.45 -3.95 3.56
C ILE A 67 11.81 -5.37 3.15
N ILE A 68 11.33 -5.80 1.99
CA ILE A 68 11.56 -7.14 1.48
C ILE A 68 12.77 -7.11 0.55
N LEU A 69 13.83 -7.85 0.89
CA LEU A 69 15.06 -7.97 0.10
C LEU A 69 15.12 -9.32 -0.62
N ASP A 70 15.68 -9.30 -1.83
CA ASP A 70 15.96 -10.51 -2.59
C ASP A 70 17.12 -11.32 -1.97
N GLU A 71 17.45 -12.48 -2.53
CA GLU A 71 18.57 -13.31 -2.05
C GLU A 71 19.96 -12.64 -2.13
N THR A 72 20.09 -11.59 -2.95
CA THR A 72 21.35 -10.86 -3.15
C THR A 72 21.51 -9.64 -2.25
N TYR A 73 20.41 -9.18 -1.63
CA TYR A 73 20.29 -7.91 -0.92
C TYR A 73 20.57 -6.67 -1.78
N GLU A 74 20.60 -6.80 -3.12
CA GLU A 74 20.77 -5.66 -4.02
C GLU A 74 19.44 -5.00 -4.38
N ARG A 75 18.33 -5.74 -4.27
CA ARG A 75 17.00 -5.28 -4.66
C ARG A 75 16.04 -5.33 -3.48
N CYS A 76 15.11 -4.38 -3.44
CA CYS A 76 13.98 -4.41 -2.53
C CYS A 76 12.65 -4.34 -3.27
N LEU A 77 11.62 -4.99 -2.71
CA LEU A 77 10.28 -4.96 -3.27
C LEU A 77 9.59 -3.63 -2.93
N LEU A 78 9.04 -2.96 -3.93
CA LEU A 78 8.18 -1.78 -3.77
C LEU A 78 6.82 -2.00 -4.43
N VAL A 79 5.82 -1.33 -3.89
CA VAL A 79 4.46 -1.30 -4.41
C VAL A 79 4.08 0.11 -4.86
N LYS A 80 3.16 0.19 -5.82
CA LYS A 80 2.64 1.44 -6.37
C LYS A 80 1.12 1.45 -6.38
N GLY A 81 0.51 2.43 -5.73
CA GLY A 81 -0.95 2.55 -5.65
C GLY A 81 -1.63 3.05 -6.94
N TRP A 82 -2.95 2.87 -7.06
CA TRP A 82 -3.70 3.29 -8.26
C TRP A 82 -3.84 4.81 -8.43
N LYS A 83 -3.98 5.54 -7.31
CA LYS A 83 -4.24 6.99 -7.30
C LYS A 83 -2.96 7.83 -7.43
N GLY A 84 -1.79 7.20 -7.59
CA GLY A 84 -0.51 7.90 -7.61
C GLY A 84 0.54 7.23 -8.48
N SER A 85 1.62 7.96 -8.73
CA SER A 85 2.80 7.44 -9.42
C SER A 85 3.93 7.05 -8.46
N SER A 86 3.75 7.26 -7.16
CA SER A 86 4.78 7.05 -6.15
C SER A 86 4.93 5.57 -5.79
N TRP A 87 6.17 5.13 -5.67
CA TRP A 87 6.56 3.82 -5.15
C TRP A 87 6.87 3.90 -3.67
N SER A 88 6.57 2.84 -2.93
CA SER A 88 6.88 2.75 -1.52
C SER A 88 6.96 1.32 -1.01
N PHE A 89 7.49 1.13 0.20
CA PHE A 89 7.49 -0.18 0.86
C PHE A 89 6.06 -0.61 1.24
N PRO A 90 5.72 -1.91 1.14
CA PRO A 90 4.41 -2.39 1.53
C PRO A 90 4.18 -2.18 3.03
N ARG A 91 3.11 -1.47 3.38
CA ARG A 91 2.81 -1.05 4.76
C ARG A 91 1.39 -0.49 4.89
N GLY A 92 0.86 -0.57 6.09
CA GLY A 92 -0.37 0.12 6.43
C GLY A 92 -0.56 0.34 7.92
N LYS A 93 -1.79 0.68 8.28
CA LYS A 93 -2.10 1.22 9.61
C LYS A 93 -2.37 0.10 10.59
N LYS A 94 -1.79 0.24 11.77
CA LYS A 94 -2.03 -0.67 12.88
C LYS A 94 -3.48 -0.56 13.37
N SER A 95 -4.13 -1.72 13.51
CA SER A 95 -5.44 -1.85 14.13
C SER A 95 -5.35 -1.71 15.64
N LYS A 96 -6.51 -1.51 16.28
CA LYS A 96 -6.60 -1.45 17.74
C LYS A 96 -6.09 -2.77 18.33
N ASP A 97 -5.23 -2.68 19.34
CA ASP A 97 -4.67 -3.82 20.09
C ASP A 97 -3.88 -4.83 19.22
N GLU A 98 -3.52 -4.49 17.98
CA GLU A 98 -2.73 -5.33 17.07
C GLU A 98 -1.23 -5.17 17.35
N GLU A 99 -0.45 -6.25 17.40
CA GLU A 99 1.01 -6.15 17.55
C GLU A 99 1.70 -5.62 16.29
N ASP A 100 2.83 -4.92 16.43
CA ASP A 100 3.49 -4.27 15.29
C ASP A 100 3.92 -5.28 14.21
N TYR A 101 4.42 -6.46 14.60
CA TYR A 101 4.80 -7.50 13.65
C TYR A 101 3.58 -8.17 12.98
N ALA A 102 2.46 -8.27 13.70
CA ALA A 102 1.23 -8.86 13.17
C ALA A 102 0.60 -7.94 12.12
N CYS A 103 0.57 -6.63 12.39
CA CYS A 103 0.17 -5.63 11.41
C CYS A 103 1.06 -5.69 10.17
N ALA A 104 2.38 -5.75 10.33
CA ALA A 104 3.30 -5.84 9.19
C ALA A 104 3.04 -7.09 8.32
N ILE A 105 2.79 -8.26 8.92
CA ILE A 105 2.45 -9.49 8.18
C ILE A 105 1.15 -9.31 7.39
N ARG A 106 0.10 -8.80 8.06
CA ARG A 106 -1.21 -8.60 7.45
C ARG A 106 -1.14 -7.63 6.26
N GLU A 107 -0.54 -6.46 6.46
CA GLU A 107 -0.43 -5.42 5.42
C GLU A 107 0.40 -5.90 4.22
N VAL A 108 1.52 -6.59 4.46
CA VAL A 108 2.33 -7.15 3.37
C VAL A 108 1.55 -8.23 2.60
N LEU A 109 0.83 -9.10 3.31
CA LEU A 109 0.00 -10.12 2.68
C LEU A 109 -1.13 -9.48 1.83
N GLU A 110 -1.80 -8.45 2.36
CA GLU A 110 -2.86 -7.73 1.66
C GLU A 110 -2.35 -7.05 0.37
N GLU A 111 -1.23 -6.32 0.46
CA GLU A 111 -0.70 -5.52 -0.66
C GLU A 111 0.11 -6.33 -1.68
N THR A 112 0.68 -7.47 -1.29
CA THR A 112 1.61 -8.23 -2.15
C THR A 112 1.23 -9.68 -2.38
N GLY A 113 0.32 -10.24 -1.58
CA GLY A 113 -0.01 -11.66 -1.60
C GLY A 113 1.05 -12.58 -1.00
N PHE A 114 2.14 -12.02 -0.47
CA PHE A 114 3.26 -12.76 0.09
C PHE A 114 3.19 -12.81 1.62
N ASP A 115 3.14 -14.01 2.18
CA ASP A 115 3.17 -14.21 3.63
C ASP A 115 4.63 -14.21 4.15
N VAL A 116 4.97 -13.16 4.89
CA VAL A 116 6.30 -12.98 5.51
C VAL A 116 6.42 -13.60 6.91
N SER A 117 5.37 -14.23 7.45
CA SER A 117 5.31 -14.71 8.83
C SER A 117 6.49 -15.60 9.24
N LYS A 118 6.98 -16.44 8.32
CA LYS A 118 8.10 -17.36 8.56
C LYS A 118 9.48 -16.73 8.41
N LEU A 119 9.57 -15.59 7.73
CA LEU A 119 10.83 -14.90 7.44
C LEU A 119 11.05 -13.68 8.35
N LEU A 120 9.97 -13.12 8.90
CA LEU A 120 10.01 -11.93 9.73
C LEU A 120 10.67 -12.25 11.09
N LYS A 121 11.66 -11.44 11.43
CA LYS A 121 12.32 -11.42 12.74
C LYS A 121 11.88 -10.18 13.51
N LYS A 122 11.42 -10.33 14.75
CA LYS A 122 10.76 -9.25 15.51
C LYS A 122 11.74 -8.15 15.93
N GLU A 123 13.02 -8.48 16.00
CA GLU A 123 14.14 -7.63 16.36
C GLU A 123 14.75 -6.88 15.16
N GLU A 124 14.49 -7.36 13.93
CA GLU A 124 15.05 -6.79 12.71
C GLU A 124 14.09 -5.78 12.09
N TYR A 125 14.16 -4.53 12.54
CA TYR A 125 13.33 -3.45 12.00
C TYR A 125 14.05 -2.10 11.96
N ILE A 126 13.54 -1.21 11.12
CA ILE A 126 13.92 0.19 11.08
C ILE A 126 12.70 1.03 11.42
N GLU A 127 12.87 1.94 12.38
CA GLU A 127 11.84 2.88 12.78
C GLU A 127 12.22 4.33 12.43
N PHE A 128 11.21 5.07 12.01
CA PHE A 128 11.27 6.48 11.69
C PHE A 128 9.96 7.16 12.10
N THR A 129 10.06 8.36 12.69
CA THR A 129 8.89 9.15 13.08
C THR A 129 8.80 10.40 12.22
N PHE A 130 7.68 10.56 11.50
CA PHE A 130 7.42 11.72 10.66
C PHE A 130 6.13 12.40 11.09
N ARG A 131 6.18 13.71 11.41
CA ARG A 131 5.00 14.50 11.80
C ARG A 131 4.10 13.80 12.83
N GLN A 132 4.70 13.22 13.87
CA GLN A 132 4.05 12.45 14.94
C GLN A 132 3.50 11.08 14.54
N GLN A 133 3.63 10.66 13.28
CA GLN A 133 3.36 9.30 12.85
C GLN A 133 4.60 8.42 13.03
N ARG A 134 4.47 7.35 13.82
CA ARG A 134 5.51 6.31 13.91
C ARG A 134 5.39 5.38 12.71
N VAL A 135 6.49 5.15 12.01
CA VAL A 135 6.58 4.20 10.90
C VAL A 135 7.67 3.18 11.21
N ARG A 136 7.30 1.90 11.27
CA ARG A 136 8.21 0.78 11.53
C ARG A 136 8.18 -0.19 10.37
N LEU A 137 9.33 -0.48 9.78
CA LEU A 137 9.44 -1.46 8.70
C LEU A 137 10.37 -2.59 9.14
N TYR A 138 9.87 -3.82 9.11
CA TYR A 138 10.65 -5.02 9.38
C TYR A 138 11.52 -5.39 8.18
N ILE A 139 12.73 -5.85 8.41
CA ILE A 139 13.63 -6.30 7.34
C ILE A 139 13.37 -7.79 7.11
N VAL A 140 12.85 -8.13 5.93
CA VAL A 140 12.57 -9.50 5.50
C VAL A 140 13.50 -9.79 4.34
N ALA A 141 14.47 -10.68 4.53
CA ALA A 141 15.55 -10.88 3.58
C ALA A 141 15.62 -12.32 3.07
N GLY A 142 16.17 -12.51 1.86
CA GLY A 142 16.33 -13.84 1.28
C GLY A 142 15.11 -14.32 0.49
N VAL A 143 14.30 -13.38 -0.03
CA VAL A 143 13.14 -13.76 -0.86
C VAL A 143 13.61 -14.12 -2.27
N THR A 144 13.14 -15.25 -2.75
CA THR A 144 13.57 -15.86 -4.00
C THR A 144 12.84 -15.25 -5.21
N ASP A 145 13.51 -15.24 -6.36
CA ASP A 145 13.00 -14.69 -7.63
C ASP A 145 11.81 -15.46 -8.23
N ASP A 146 11.46 -16.64 -7.71
CA ASP A 146 10.29 -17.44 -8.09
C ASP A 146 9.07 -17.16 -7.20
N THR A 147 9.21 -16.32 -6.18
CA THR A 147 8.08 -15.86 -5.37
C THR A 147 7.07 -15.12 -6.24
N VAL A 148 5.81 -15.58 -6.17
CA VAL A 148 4.70 -14.96 -6.90
C VAL A 148 4.07 -13.89 -6.04
N PHE A 149 3.87 -12.71 -6.61
CA PHE A 149 3.22 -11.58 -5.96
C PHE A 149 1.92 -11.25 -6.68
N ALA A 150 0.86 -11.02 -5.91
CA ALA A 150 -0.41 -10.49 -6.38
C ALA A 150 -1.17 -9.88 -5.19
N PRO A 151 -1.61 -8.62 -5.27
CA PRO A 151 -2.38 -8.00 -4.18
C PRO A 151 -3.70 -8.74 -3.98
N LEU A 152 -4.10 -8.88 -2.72
CA LEU A 152 -5.38 -9.47 -2.33
C LEU A 152 -6.50 -8.42 -2.31
N THR A 153 -6.14 -7.15 -2.09
CA THR A 153 -7.09 -6.04 -2.08
C THR A 153 -7.31 -5.46 -3.48
N LYS A 154 -8.58 -5.24 -3.83
CA LYS A 154 -8.94 -4.71 -5.16
C LYS A 154 -8.70 -3.21 -5.21
N LYS A 155 -8.01 -2.76 -6.27
CA LYS A 155 -7.81 -1.33 -6.62
C LYS A 155 -6.94 -0.53 -5.63
N GLU A 156 -6.17 -1.18 -4.78
CA GLU A 156 -5.21 -0.50 -3.89
C GLU A 156 -3.83 -0.44 -4.52
N ILE A 157 -3.30 -1.58 -4.98
CA ILE A 157 -2.00 -1.69 -5.65
C ILE A 157 -2.18 -1.88 -7.16
N SER A 158 -1.47 -1.07 -7.93
CA SER A 158 -1.48 -1.07 -9.40
C SER A 158 -0.26 -1.81 -9.98
N GLU A 159 0.84 -1.85 -9.23
CA GLU A 159 2.09 -2.46 -9.67
C GLU A 159 2.95 -2.88 -8.47
N ILE A 160 3.66 -4.00 -8.61
CA ILE A 160 4.65 -4.52 -7.66
C ILE A 160 5.93 -4.79 -8.45
N ALA A 161 7.06 -4.29 -7.95
CA ALA A 161 8.34 -4.40 -8.64
C ALA A 161 9.54 -4.48 -7.69
N TRP A 162 10.58 -5.19 -8.14
CA TRP A 162 11.91 -5.24 -7.52
C TRP A 162 12.74 -4.04 -7.93
N HIS A 163 13.06 -3.12 -7.03
CA HIS A 163 13.93 -1.98 -7.32
C HIS A 163 15.33 -2.19 -6.78
N ARG A 164 16.35 -1.89 -7.58
CA ARG A 164 17.74 -1.89 -7.09
C ARG A 164 17.96 -0.76 -6.09
N LEU A 165 18.62 -1.08 -4.97
CA LEU A 165 18.91 -0.12 -3.90
C LEU A 165 19.82 1.03 -4.35
N ASP A 166 20.66 0.81 -5.36
CA ASP A 166 21.52 1.84 -5.96
C ASP A 166 20.72 2.86 -6.80
N HIS A 167 19.55 2.49 -7.31
CA HIS A 167 18.67 3.39 -8.06
C HIS A 167 17.72 4.17 -7.15
N LEU A 168 17.57 3.76 -5.89
CA LEU A 168 16.73 4.43 -4.89
C LEU A 168 17.43 5.60 -4.20
N HIS A 169 18.70 5.85 -4.49
CA HIS A 169 19.49 6.93 -3.90
C HIS A 169 18.75 8.28 -4.03
N PRO A 170 18.30 8.85 -2.91
CA PRO A 170 17.72 10.17 -2.91
C PRO A 170 18.80 11.20 -2.65
N ALA A 171 18.67 12.38 -3.27
CA ALA A 171 19.55 13.53 -2.98
C ALA A 171 19.33 14.12 -1.57
N SER A 172 18.27 13.73 -0.86
CA SER A 172 17.85 14.27 0.43
C SER A 172 17.09 13.25 1.30
N ASN A 173 16.95 13.54 2.60
CA ASN A 173 16.10 12.78 3.54
C ASN A 173 14.61 13.20 3.49
N GLU A 174 14.15 13.77 2.38
CA GLU A 174 12.76 14.19 2.23
C GLU A 174 11.81 12.98 2.14
N VAL A 175 10.54 13.21 2.45
CA VAL A 175 9.51 12.16 2.46
C VAL A 175 9.08 11.75 1.06
N ILE A 176 9.06 12.69 0.12
CA ILE A 176 8.87 12.43 -1.30
C ILE A 176 10.21 12.71 -1.96
N THR A 177 10.76 11.73 -2.66
CA THR A 177 12.03 11.90 -3.37
C THR A 177 11.90 11.40 -4.79
N HIS A 178 12.85 11.82 -5.63
CA HIS A 178 13.01 11.29 -6.97
C HIS A 178 14.27 10.43 -6.98
N GLY A 179 14.10 9.13 -7.21
CA GLY A 179 15.20 8.21 -7.48
C GLY A 179 15.75 8.39 -8.90
N ALA A 180 16.68 7.51 -9.28
CA ALA A 180 17.21 7.49 -10.63
C ALA A 180 16.07 7.34 -11.67
N ALA A 181 16.28 7.91 -12.87
CA ALA A 181 15.31 7.85 -13.98
C ALA A 181 13.89 8.41 -13.67
N GLY A 182 13.76 9.32 -12.70
CA GLY A 182 12.48 9.99 -12.41
C GLY A 182 11.50 9.19 -11.55
N LEU A 183 11.96 8.11 -10.91
CA LEU A 183 11.17 7.30 -9.98
C LEU A 183 10.68 8.16 -8.80
N LYS A 184 9.39 8.43 -8.69
CA LYS A 184 8.81 9.10 -7.52
C LYS A 184 8.72 8.10 -6.37
N LEU A 185 9.40 8.38 -5.27
CA LEU A 185 9.43 7.54 -4.07
C LEU A 185 8.70 8.26 -2.93
N TYR A 186 7.96 7.50 -2.13
CA TYR A 186 7.28 8.02 -0.94
C TYR A 186 7.68 7.20 0.29
N MET A 187 8.23 7.86 1.32
CA MET A 187 8.68 7.25 2.58
C MET A 187 9.71 6.11 2.39
N VAL A 188 10.55 6.20 1.36
CA VAL A 188 11.66 5.25 1.12
C VAL A 188 12.98 5.80 1.65
N ALA A 189 13.31 7.04 1.28
CA ALA A 189 14.58 7.69 1.60
C ALA A 189 15.01 7.61 3.09
N PRO A 190 14.12 7.86 4.08
CA PRO A 190 14.52 7.84 5.48
C PRO A 190 15.04 6.49 5.99
N PHE A 191 14.74 5.40 5.29
CA PHE A 191 15.11 4.04 5.68
C PHE A 191 16.43 3.57 5.05
N LEU A 192 16.86 4.16 3.94
CA LEU A 192 17.95 3.62 3.12
C LEU A 192 19.32 3.62 3.82
N SER A 193 19.63 4.63 4.63
CA SER A 193 20.90 4.69 5.35
C SER A 193 21.03 3.55 6.38
N LYS A 194 19.99 3.37 7.21
CA LYS A 194 19.93 2.28 8.19
C LYS A 194 19.88 0.91 7.52
N LEU A 195 19.15 0.79 6.41
CA LEU A 195 19.08 -0.45 5.63
C LEU A 195 20.45 -0.84 5.07
N LYS A 196 21.21 0.11 4.51
CA LYS A 196 22.58 -0.16 4.04
C LYS A 196 23.50 -0.60 5.18
N SER A 197 23.41 0.04 6.34
CA SER A 197 24.15 -0.37 7.53
C SER A 197 23.79 -1.79 7.98
N TRP A 198 22.51 -2.16 7.89
CA TRP A 198 22.06 -3.51 8.17
C TRP A 198 22.64 -4.53 7.18
N ILE A 199 22.56 -4.23 5.87
CA ILE A 199 23.10 -5.11 4.80
C ILE A 199 24.62 -5.32 4.98
N SER A 200 25.38 -4.28 5.32
CA SER A 200 26.84 -4.44 5.54
C SER A 200 27.20 -5.37 6.71
N LYS A 201 26.27 -5.60 7.65
CA LYS A 201 26.46 -6.50 8.79
C LYS A 201 25.94 -7.92 8.53
N HIS A 202 25.15 -8.11 7.48
CA HIS A 202 24.49 -9.36 7.16
C HIS A 202 24.95 -9.84 5.78
N PRO A 203 25.90 -10.80 5.70
CA PRO A 203 26.35 -11.32 4.42
C PRO A 203 25.20 -11.98 3.66
N ALA A 204 25.11 -11.69 2.36
CA ALA A 204 24.08 -12.27 1.50
C ALA A 204 24.29 -13.79 1.35
N PRO A 205 23.22 -14.61 1.43
CA PRO A 205 23.31 -16.06 1.23
C PRO A 205 23.81 -16.45 -0.15
N VAL A 206 23.52 -15.62 -1.16
CA VAL A 206 23.86 -15.87 -2.56
C VAL A 206 24.76 -14.77 -3.06
N ALA A 207 25.95 -15.15 -3.56
CA ALA A 207 26.84 -14.22 -4.25
C ALA A 207 26.21 -13.73 -5.56
N ARG A 208 26.49 -12.47 -5.91
CA ARG A 208 26.05 -11.82 -7.14
C ARG A 208 26.37 -12.70 -8.35
N ARG A 209 25.35 -13.01 -9.17
CA ARG A 209 25.53 -13.67 -10.47
C ARG A 209 25.44 -12.60 -11.57
N PRO A 210 26.56 -12.06 -12.08
CA PRO A 210 26.55 -11.02 -13.11
C PRO A 210 25.94 -11.47 -14.44
N ASP A 211 25.80 -12.78 -14.65
CA ASP A 211 25.47 -13.38 -15.96
C ASP A 211 23.96 -13.61 -16.18
N LYS A 212 23.13 -13.41 -15.15
CA LYS A 212 21.67 -13.51 -15.32
C LYS A 212 21.11 -12.17 -15.80
N PRO A 213 20.34 -12.14 -16.91
CA PRO A 213 19.60 -10.95 -17.27
C PRO A 213 18.72 -10.56 -16.09
N VAL A 214 18.71 -9.28 -15.74
CA VAL A 214 17.83 -8.75 -14.69
C VAL A 214 16.41 -9.11 -15.11
N LYS A 215 15.80 -10.11 -14.44
CA LYS A 215 14.40 -10.47 -14.66
C LYS A 215 13.55 -9.21 -14.58
N ALA A 216 12.42 -9.22 -15.30
CA ALA A 216 11.52 -8.08 -15.37
C ALA A 216 11.34 -7.43 -13.99
N LEU A 217 11.64 -6.13 -13.93
CA LEU A 217 11.60 -5.34 -12.70
C LEU A 217 10.22 -5.45 -12.06
N SER A 218 9.18 -5.44 -12.89
CA SER A 218 7.76 -5.60 -12.50
C SER A 218 7.41 -7.09 -12.38
N VAL A 219 6.99 -7.49 -11.18
CA VAL A 219 6.54 -8.87 -10.87
C VAL A 219 5.02 -9.00 -10.92
N TRP A 220 4.30 -7.88 -10.83
CA TRP A 220 2.85 -7.85 -10.99
C TRP A 220 2.39 -6.47 -11.49
N ASN A 221 1.44 -6.45 -12.43
CA ASN A 221 0.83 -5.21 -12.95
C ASN A 221 -0.67 -5.39 -13.24
N ALA A 222 -1.48 -4.44 -12.76
CA ALA A 222 -2.92 -4.50 -12.95
C ALA A 222 -3.37 -4.46 -14.42
N LYS A 223 -2.65 -3.74 -15.30
CA LYS A 223 -3.03 -3.57 -16.71
C LYS A 223 -2.87 -4.86 -17.52
N THR A 224 -1.87 -5.68 -17.21
CA THR A 224 -1.63 -6.97 -17.88
C THR A 224 -2.48 -8.08 -17.29
N SER A 225 -2.89 -7.98 -16.01
CA SER A 225 -3.77 -8.95 -15.37
C SER A 225 -5.25 -8.86 -15.80
N SER A 226 -5.66 -7.75 -16.40
CA SER A 226 -7.04 -7.52 -16.88
C SER A 226 -7.26 -7.75 -18.39
N GLY A 227 -6.23 -8.19 -19.12
CA GLY A 227 -6.29 -8.43 -20.57
C GLY A 227 -5.89 -9.87 -20.88
N GLY A 228 -6.84 -10.65 -21.40
CA GLY A 228 -6.53 -11.97 -21.96
C GLY A 228 -5.49 -11.86 -23.07
N GLY A 229 -4.50 -12.76 -23.02
CA GLY A 229 -3.73 -13.24 -24.17
C GLY A 229 -2.91 -12.22 -24.96
N ASN A 230 -1.60 -12.23 -24.75
CA ASN A 230 -0.68 -12.59 -25.84
C ASN A 230 0.68 -12.95 -25.23
N GLY A 231 0.86 -14.24 -24.96
CA GLY A 231 2.18 -14.82 -24.85
C GLY A 231 2.80 -14.85 -26.24
N THR A 232 3.95 -14.22 -26.41
CA THR A 232 4.88 -14.52 -27.50
C THR A 232 5.47 -15.89 -27.22
N ALA A 233 4.81 -16.93 -27.72
CA ALA A 233 5.40 -18.25 -27.90
C ALA A 233 5.40 -18.58 -29.39
N THR A 234 6.58 -18.99 -29.82
CA THR A 234 6.99 -19.41 -31.15
C THR A 234 6.04 -20.42 -31.80
N THR A 235 5.81 -20.18 -33.08
CA THR A 235 5.10 -21.00 -34.07
C THR A 235 5.58 -22.44 -34.08
N GLU A 236 4.67 -23.41 -33.94
CA GLU A 236 4.74 -24.69 -34.66
C GLU A 236 3.31 -25.27 -34.80
N SER A 237 2.99 -25.63 -36.05
CA SER A 237 1.67 -25.97 -36.57
C SER A 237 1.38 -27.47 -36.46
N TYR A 238 0.14 -27.90 -36.17
CA TYR A 238 -0.49 -29.12 -36.73
C TYR A 238 -2.04 -29.06 -36.70
N ASN A 239 -2.65 -29.90 -37.55
CA ASN A 239 -3.94 -29.81 -38.27
C ASN A 239 -5.28 -30.01 -37.50
N LYS A 240 -6.38 -29.52 -38.13
CA LYS A 240 -7.85 -29.68 -37.86
C LYS A 240 -8.32 -31.15 -37.74
N LYS A 241 -9.38 -31.56 -37.02
CA LYS A 241 -10.87 -31.31 -37.13
C LYS A 241 -11.61 -32.33 -36.19
N PRO A 242 -12.96 -32.41 -36.03
CA PRO A 242 -14.06 -31.46 -35.70
C PRO A 242 -14.68 -31.67 -34.28
N GLU A 243 -15.55 -30.73 -33.87
CA GLU A 243 -16.42 -30.66 -32.67
C GLU A 243 -17.55 -31.72 -32.63
N PRO A 244 -18.22 -32.00 -31.47
CA PRO A 244 -19.32 -31.12 -30.99
C PRO A 244 -19.53 -31.00 -29.45
N ASP A 245 -20.42 -30.03 -29.13
CA ASP A 245 -21.16 -29.71 -27.89
C ASP A 245 -20.56 -28.74 -26.85
N GLN A 246 -20.97 -27.47 -27.00
CA GLN A 246 -20.77 -26.34 -26.11
C GLN A 246 -21.49 -26.47 -24.75
N PRO A 247 -20.83 -26.04 -23.66
CA PRO A 247 -21.49 -25.30 -22.59
C PRO A 247 -20.97 -23.86 -22.53
N ARG A 248 -21.95 -22.95 -22.59
CA ARG A 248 -21.98 -21.50 -22.36
C ARG A 248 -20.74 -20.87 -21.67
N ASP A 249 -20.21 -19.86 -22.36
CA ASP A 249 -19.23 -18.86 -21.94
C ASP A 249 -19.30 -18.45 -20.45
N ILE A 250 -18.25 -18.74 -19.69
CA ILE A 250 -17.95 -18.13 -18.39
C ILE A 250 -16.74 -17.20 -18.59
N GLY A 251 -16.97 -16.08 -19.28
CA GLY A 251 -16.02 -14.98 -19.36
C GLY A 251 -16.02 -14.11 -18.09
N PRO A 252 -14.89 -13.50 -17.70
CA PRO A 252 -14.84 -12.58 -16.57
C PRO A 252 -15.70 -11.33 -16.85
N GLY A 253 -16.66 -11.03 -15.96
CA GLY A 253 -17.45 -9.78 -16.02
C GLY A 253 -18.98 -9.93 -16.02
N ASN A 254 -19.53 -11.16 -16.07
CA ASN A 254 -20.98 -11.37 -16.08
C ASN A 254 -21.62 -11.58 -14.68
N SER A 255 -20.82 -11.64 -13.62
CA SER A 255 -21.24 -12.05 -12.26
C SER A 255 -22.22 -11.12 -11.53
N LEU A 256 -22.56 -9.95 -12.09
CA LEU A 256 -23.42 -8.95 -11.44
C LEU A 256 -24.69 -8.58 -12.22
N ARG A 257 -24.91 -9.15 -13.42
CA ARG A 257 -26.12 -8.86 -14.20
C ARG A 257 -27.40 -9.44 -13.56
N SER A 258 -27.25 -10.50 -12.79
CA SER A 258 -28.33 -11.15 -12.03
C SER A 258 -28.24 -10.89 -10.52
N PHE A 259 -27.32 -10.02 -10.07
CA PHE A 259 -27.23 -9.68 -8.66
C PHE A 259 -28.48 -8.90 -8.24
N LYS A 260 -29.28 -9.52 -7.38
CA LYS A 260 -30.42 -8.88 -6.71
C LYS A 260 -30.12 -8.86 -5.23
N PHE A 261 -30.26 -7.69 -4.63
CA PHE A 261 -30.16 -7.53 -3.19
C PHE A 261 -31.36 -8.24 -2.56
N ASN A 262 -31.13 -9.34 -1.84
CA ASN A 262 -32.19 -10.02 -1.11
C ASN A 262 -32.42 -9.28 0.21
N THR A 263 -33.07 -8.11 0.10
CA THR A 263 -33.34 -7.21 1.21
C THR A 263 -34.11 -7.90 2.32
N SER A 264 -35.02 -8.82 1.98
CA SER A 264 -35.78 -9.64 2.93
C SER A 264 -34.88 -10.52 3.80
N ALA A 265 -33.91 -11.23 3.23
CA ALA A 265 -33.00 -12.08 4.01
C ALA A 265 -32.08 -11.27 4.93
N ILE A 266 -31.68 -10.07 4.50
CA ILE A 266 -30.82 -9.17 5.27
C ILE A 266 -31.58 -8.57 6.46
N LEU A 267 -32.81 -8.10 6.24
CA LEU A 267 -33.66 -7.58 7.33
C LEU A 267 -34.01 -8.67 8.34
N GLN A 268 -34.31 -9.89 7.87
CA GLN A 268 -34.58 -11.02 8.75
C GLN A 268 -33.36 -11.40 9.60
N ALA A 269 -32.16 -11.38 9.02
CA ALA A 269 -30.91 -11.64 9.75
C ALA A 269 -30.63 -10.56 10.81
N MET A 270 -30.93 -9.29 10.51
CA MET A 270 -30.81 -8.19 11.47
C MET A 270 -31.80 -8.34 12.62
N GLU A 271 -33.07 -8.62 12.35
CA GLU A 271 -34.10 -8.81 13.39
C GLU A 271 -33.76 -9.99 14.32
N SER A 272 -33.21 -11.08 13.79
CA SER A 272 -32.74 -12.21 14.59
C SER A 272 -31.49 -11.90 15.43
N GLY A 273 -30.66 -10.95 15.01
CA GLY A 273 -29.45 -10.55 15.74
C GLY A 273 -29.69 -9.56 16.88
N PHE A 274 -30.81 -8.83 16.86
CA PHE A 274 -31.18 -7.85 17.88
C PHE A 274 -32.27 -8.32 18.85
N SER A 275 -32.74 -9.56 18.71
CA SER A 275 -33.74 -10.18 19.60
C SER A 275 -33.13 -11.14 20.63
N ALA A 276 -31.85 -10.98 20.97
CA ALA A 276 -31.16 -11.72 22.03
C ALA A 276 -30.66 -10.77 23.13
#